data_AF-A0A660VC93-F1
#
_entry.id   AF-A0A660VC93-F1
#
_cell.length_a   1.000
_cell.length_b   1.000
_cell.length_c   1.000
_cell.angle_alpha   90.00
_cell.angle_beta   90.00
_cell.angle_gamma   90.00
#
_symmetry.space_group_name_H-M   'P 1'
#
loop_
_entity.id
_entity.type
_entity.pdbx_description
1 polymer ?
#
loop_
_entity_poly.entity_id
_entity_poly.type
_entity_poly.pdbx_seq_one_letter_code
_entity_poly.pdbx_strand_id
1 'polypeptide(L)'
;MWNVLENSWLLLTLAGVALVAASLIRQEKPEWGYKPLLVPVLLAALAFGLDAAFTTDYEAVSVIVPACKRAAIETDANRIMEFISGDYTDRVHENKAALNRAIESILPRASIEKIRTQSHVISIKDSKAQSELKVVVHLNNDNQYTGAGGLFFVEMAFEYEKIEKQWFIQSMDITSINNQPMNWGDIH
;
A
#
# COMPACT_ATOMS: atom_id res chain seq x y z
N MET A 1 29.08 -0.16 -6.76
CA MET A 1 28.86 -1.31 -7.67
C MET A 1 27.59 -1.02 -8.43
N TRP A 2 27.58 -1.11 -9.76
CA TRP A 2 26.41 -0.75 -10.56
C TRP A 2 25.27 -1.75 -10.32
N ASN A 3 24.16 -1.31 -9.73
CA ASN A 3 22.95 -2.10 -9.52
C ASN A 3 22.17 -2.24 -10.83
N VAL A 4 22.76 -2.92 -11.82
CA VAL A 4 22.11 -3.19 -13.13
C VAL A 4 20.84 -4.03 -12.95
N LEU A 5 20.72 -4.72 -11.81
CA LEU A 5 19.57 -5.56 -11.45
C LEU A 5 18.42 -4.82 -10.73
N GLU A 6 18.66 -3.65 -10.12
CA GLU A 6 17.60 -2.86 -9.48
C GLU A 6 16.86 -1.95 -10.46
N ASN A 7 17.42 -1.72 -11.65
CA ASN A 7 16.88 -0.80 -12.63
C ASN A 7 16.36 -1.59 -13.84
N SER A 8 15.12 -2.11 -13.74
CA SER A 8 14.42 -2.83 -14.83
C SER A 8 14.51 -2.10 -16.17
N TRP A 9 14.57 -0.76 -16.14
CA TRP A 9 14.76 0.12 -17.30
C TRP A 9 16.10 -0.04 -18.02
N LEU A 10 17.19 -0.30 -17.30
CA LEU A 10 18.50 -0.56 -17.92
C LEU A 10 18.49 -1.87 -18.72
N LEU A 11 17.88 -2.92 -18.17
CA LEU A 11 17.76 -4.22 -18.84
C LEU A 11 16.86 -4.13 -20.08
N LEU A 12 15.76 -3.38 -20.01
CA LEU A 12 14.91 -3.08 -21.17
C LEU A 12 15.68 -2.29 -22.26
N THR A 13 16.49 -1.31 -21.85
CA THR A 13 17.32 -0.54 -22.79
C THR A 13 18.36 -1.43 -23.48
N LEU A 14 19.04 -2.29 -22.71
CA LEU A 14 19.96 -3.29 -23.25
C LEU A 14 19.27 -4.29 -24.18
N ALA A 15 18.05 -4.73 -23.85
CA ALA A 15 17.27 -5.60 -24.72
C ALA A 15 16.97 -4.92 -26.06
N GLY A 16 16.62 -3.63 -26.06
CA GLY A 16 16.43 -2.84 -27.27
C GLY A 16 17.69 -2.75 -28.14
N VAL A 17 18.84 -2.44 -27.53
CA VAL A 17 20.14 -2.38 -28.24
C VAL A 17 20.52 -3.75 -28.81
N ALA A 18 20.36 -4.81 -28.01
CA ALA A 18 20.61 -6.18 -28.44
C ALA A 18 19.69 -6.61 -29.59
N LEU A 19 18.45 -6.11 -29.63
CA LEU A 19 17.50 -6.40 -30.69
C LEU A 19 17.92 -5.76 -32.02
N VAL A 20 18.45 -4.54 -31.99
CA VAL A 20 19.04 -3.88 -33.17
C VAL A 20 20.24 -4.66 -33.68
N ALA A 21 21.18 -5.00 -32.79
CA ALA A 21 22.38 -5.77 -33.16
C ALA A 21 22.02 -7.18 -33.71
N ALA A 22 21.09 -7.88 -33.05
CA ALA A 22 20.61 -9.18 -33.49
C ALA A 22 19.91 -9.11 -34.86
N SER A 23 19.19 -8.02 -35.14
CA SER A 23 18.54 -7.81 -36.43
C SER A 23 19.56 -7.57 -37.54
N LEU A 24 20.62 -6.80 -37.29
CA LEU A 24 21.73 -6.60 -38.24
C LEU A 24 22.49 -7.91 -38.50
N ILE A 25 22.82 -8.66 -37.45
CA ILE A 25 23.49 -9.96 -37.58
C ILE A 25 22.63 -10.95 -38.38
N ARG A 26 21.32 -10.96 -38.17
CA ARG A 26 20.41 -11.81 -38.92
C ARG A 26 20.32 -11.42 -40.41
N GLN A 27 20.43 -10.13 -40.73
CA GLN A 27 20.47 -9.67 -42.13
C GLN A 27 21.78 -10.10 -42.82
N GLU A 28 22.92 -10.00 -42.13
CA GLU A 28 24.23 -10.38 -42.66
C GLU A 28 24.45 -11.91 -42.70
N LYS A 29 23.85 -12.66 -41.77
CA LYS A 29 23.98 -14.11 -41.66
C LYS A 29 22.62 -14.80 -41.55
N PRO A 30 21.86 -14.87 -42.67
CA PRO A 30 20.55 -15.49 -42.69
C PRO A 30 20.59 -16.99 -42.32
N GLU A 31 21.73 -17.67 -42.48
CA GLU A 31 21.93 -19.06 -42.07
C GLU A 31 21.79 -19.30 -40.55
N TRP A 32 21.91 -18.26 -39.72
CA TRP A 32 21.71 -18.36 -38.27
C TRP A 32 20.23 -18.24 -37.87
N GLY A 33 19.34 -17.93 -38.81
CA GLY A 33 17.90 -17.87 -38.61
C GLY A 33 17.50 -16.92 -37.47
N TYR A 34 16.71 -17.41 -36.52
CA TYR A 34 16.19 -16.63 -35.38
C TYR A 34 17.07 -16.68 -34.13
N LYS A 35 18.18 -17.43 -34.14
CA LYS A 35 19.06 -17.58 -32.97
C LYS A 35 19.56 -16.25 -32.40
N PRO A 36 19.90 -15.22 -33.20
CA PRO A 36 20.32 -13.92 -32.66
C PRO A 36 19.23 -13.23 -31.83
N LEU A 37 17.95 -13.50 -32.08
CA LEU A 37 16.84 -12.92 -31.33
C LEU A 37 16.66 -13.53 -29.94
N LEU A 38 17.31 -14.67 -29.63
CA LEU A 38 17.23 -15.26 -28.30
C LEU A 38 17.82 -14.34 -27.24
N VAL A 39 18.92 -13.64 -27.54
CA VAL A 39 19.59 -12.73 -26.60
C VAL A 39 18.67 -11.57 -26.16
N PRO A 40 18.09 -10.76 -27.06
CA PRO A 40 17.18 -9.68 -26.65
C PRO A 40 15.90 -10.21 -25.98
N VAL A 41 15.38 -11.36 -26.41
CA VAL A 41 14.19 -11.98 -25.77
C VAL A 41 14.50 -12.40 -24.33
N LEU A 42 15.67 -12.99 -24.09
CA LEU A 42 16.08 -13.46 -22.75
C LEU A 42 16.37 -12.26 -21.83
N LEU A 43 16.97 -11.18 -22.35
CA LEU A 43 17.13 -9.93 -21.61
C LEU A 43 15.79 -9.27 -21.25
N ALA A 44 14.83 -9.24 -22.18
CA ALA A 44 13.49 -8.72 -21.91
C ALA A 44 12.76 -9.59 -20.86
N ALA A 45 12.83 -10.92 -20.99
CA ALA A 45 12.25 -11.85 -20.02
C ALA A 45 12.86 -11.68 -18.62
N LEU A 46 14.17 -11.44 -18.52
CA LEU A 46 14.84 -11.12 -17.25
C LEU A 46 14.38 -9.76 -16.70
N ALA A 47 14.22 -8.74 -17.55
CA ALA A 47 13.74 -7.42 -17.11
C ALA A 47 12.34 -7.55 -16.48
N PHE A 48 11.40 -8.19 -17.17
CA PHE A 48 10.04 -8.41 -16.65
C PHE A 48 10.00 -9.38 -15.47
N GLY A 49 10.84 -10.41 -15.49
CA GLY A 49 10.92 -11.39 -14.40
C GLY A 49 11.47 -10.79 -13.11
N LEU A 50 12.45 -9.89 -13.21
CA LEU A 50 12.97 -9.13 -12.07
C LEU A 50 11.93 -8.14 -11.57
N ASP A 51 11.29 -7.38 -12.47
CA ASP A 51 10.23 -6.43 -12.12
C ASP A 51 9.07 -7.11 -11.36
N ALA A 52 8.67 -8.31 -11.81
CA ALA A 52 7.62 -9.10 -11.15
C ALA A 52 8.08 -9.78 -9.85
N ALA A 53 9.39 -9.99 -9.66
CA ALA A 53 9.94 -10.63 -8.46
C ALA A 53 10.09 -9.66 -7.28
N PHE A 54 10.13 -8.34 -7.53
CA PHE A 54 10.19 -7.33 -6.50
C PHE A 54 8.83 -6.67 -6.31
N THR A 55 8.11 -7.05 -5.25
CA THR A 55 7.01 -6.21 -4.76
C THR A 55 7.60 -4.85 -4.42
N THR A 56 7.17 -3.82 -5.14
CA THR A 56 7.68 -2.48 -4.89
C THR A 56 7.25 -2.03 -3.50
N ASP A 57 8.05 -1.20 -2.83
CA ASP A 57 7.67 -0.67 -1.51
C ASP A 57 6.30 0.03 -1.54
N TYR A 58 5.97 0.64 -2.68
CA TYR A 58 4.64 1.18 -2.93
C TYR A 58 3.54 0.14 -2.87
N GLU A 59 3.69 -0.98 -3.59
CA GLU A 59 2.72 -2.07 -3.56
C GLU A 59 2.56 -2.63 -2.13
N ALA A 60 3.69 -2.86 -1.44
CA ALA A 60 3.69 -3.39 -0.08
C ALA A 60 2.96 -2.47 0.93
N VAL A 61 3.17 -1.15 0.85
CA VAL A 61 2.43 -0.19 1.70
C VAL A 61 0.96 -0.08 1.26
N SER A 62 0.69 -0.10 -0.04
CA SER A 62 -0.65 0.13 -0.59
C SER A 62 -1.68 -0.92 -0.17
N VAL A 63 -1.25 -2.13 0.18
CA VAL A 63 -2.13 -3.23 0.60
C VAL A 63 -2.49 -3.19 2.09
N ILE A 64 -1.75 -2.45 2.91
CA ILE A 64 -1.96 -2.39 4.37
C ILE A 64 -3.33 -1.81 4.69
N VAL A 65 -3.64 -0.60 4.18
CA VAL A 65 -4.90 0.09 4.47
C VAL A 65 -6.12 -0.73 4.01
N PRO A 66 -6.16 -1.29 2.78
CA PRO A 66 -7.23 -2.20 2.39
C PRO A 66 -7.42 -3.40 3.32
N ALA A 67 -6.33 -4.00 3.82
CA ALA A 67 -6.40 -5.11 4.75
C ALA A 67 -6.97 -4.68 6.11
N CYS A 68 -6.49 -3.56 6.67
CA CYS A 68 -7.03 -2.98 7.91
C CYS A 68 -8.52 -2.62 7.76
N LYS A 69 -8.93 -2.05 6.63
CA LYS A 69 -10.35 -1.75 6.36
C LYS A 69 -11.22 -2.99 6.36
N ARG A 70 -10.76 -4.08 5.74
CA ARG A 70 -11.49 -5.35 5.73
C ARG A 70 -11.63 -5.91 7.14
N ALA A 71 -10.53 -5.94 7.88
CA ALA A 71 -10.53 -6.36 9.28
C ALA A 71 -11.47 -5.48 10.13
N ALA A 72 -11.53 -4.17 9.88
CA ALA A 72 -12.45 -3.28 10.58
C ALA A 72 -13.93 -3.59 10.29
N ILE A 73 -14.28 -3.90 9.04
CA ILE A 73 -15.65 -4.33 8.68
C ILE A 73 -15.98 -5.68 9.34
N GLU A 74 -15.01 -6.58 9.40
CA GLU A 74 -15.16 -7.91 10.03
C GLU A 74 -15.10 -7.85 11.57
N THR A 75 -14.91 -6.68 12.16
CA THR A 75 -14.70 -6.48 13.61
C THR A 75 -13.51 -7.28 14.17
N ASP A 76 -12.49 -7.53 13.34
CA ASP A 76 -11.29 -8.29 13.70
C ASP A 76 -10.15 -7.34 14.11
N ALA A 77 -10.11 -6.98 15.38
CA ALA A 77 -9.06 -6.13 15.94
C ALA A 77 -7.67 -6.76 15.78
N ASN A 78 -7.54 -8.08 15.97
CA ASN A 78 -6.26 -8.78 15.90
C ASN A 78 -5.62 -8.63 14.52
N ARG A 79 -6.41 -8.77 13.47
CA ARG A 79 -5.95 -8.63 12.09
C ARG A 79 -5.53 -7.21 11.73
N ILE A 80 -6.10 -6.18 12.39
CA ILE A 80 -5.58 -4.80 12.28
C ILE A 80 -4.21 -4.72 12.95
N MET A 81 -4.06 -5.28 14.15
CA MET A 81 -2.83 -5.20 14.94
C MET A 81 -1.63 -5.92 14.32
N GLU A 82 -1.83 -6.84 13.36
CA GLU A 82 -0.77 -7.45 12.55
C GLU A 82 0.01 -6.41 11.73
N PHE A 83 -0.64 -5.32 11.33
CA PHE A 83 -0.03 -4.25 10.52
C PHE A 83 0.55 -3.10 11.35
N ILE A 84 0.39 -3.13 12.67
CA ILE A 84 0.85 -2.07 13.57
C ILE A 84 2.24 -2.42 14.09
N SER A 85 3.17 -1.46 14.04
CA SER A 85 4.53 -1.62 14.54
C SER A 85 4.55 -1.91 16.05
N GLY A 86 5.56 -2.65 16.51
CA GLY A 86 5.81 -2.85 17.93
C GLY A 86 6.08 -1.54 18.67
N ASP A 87 6.77 -0.60 18.02
CA ASP A 87 7.12 0.72 18.54
C ASP A 87 6.10 1.81 18.14
N TYR A 88 4.86 1.39 17.85
CA TYR A 88 3.78 2.31 17.48
C TYR A 88 3.57 3.38 18.53
N THR A 89 3.37 4.62 18.08
CA THR A 89 2.91 5.74 18.92
C THR A 89 2.15 6.73 18.05
N ASP A 90 1.07 7.28 18.60
CA ASP A 90 0.38 8.43 18.01
C ASP A 90 0.21 9.55 19.05
N ARG A 91 -0.54 10.60 18.72
CA ARG A 91 -0.73 11.77 19.59
C ARG A 91 -1.48 11.47 20.90
N VAL A 92 -2.22 10.37 20.96
CA VAL A 92 -3.12 9.98 22.05
C VAL A 92 -2.75 8.63 22.65
N HIS A 93 -2.37 7.67 21.82
CA HIS A 93 -1.97 6.33 22.21
C HIS A 93 -0.45 6.26 22.31
N GLU A 94 0.05 6.16 23.54
CA GLU A 94 1.49 6.10 23.85
C GLU A 94 2.18 4.83 23.32
N ASN A 95 1.42 3.78 22.98
CA ASN A 95 1.96 2.50 22.50
C ASN A 95 0.92 1.64 21.76
N LYS A 96 1.39 0.59 21.10
CA LYS A 96 0.57 -0.44 20.42
C LYS A 96 -0.55 -1.02 21.31
N ALA A 97 -0.30 -1.22 22.60
CA ALA A 97 -1.30 -1.79 23.51
C ALA A 97 -2.40 -0.80 23.89
N ALA A 98 -2.08 0.50 23.97
CA ALA A 98 -3.07 1.55 24.13
C ALA A 98 -3.99 1.63 22.90
N LEU A 99 -3.41 1.59 21.69
CA LEU A 99 -4.19 1.54 20.45
C LEU A 99 -5.08 0.30 20.39
N ASN A 100 -4.56 -0.89 20.72
CA ASN A 100 -5.36 -2.11 20.67
C ASN A 100 -6.60 -2.02 21.58
N ARG A 101 -6.44 -1.50 22.80
CA ARG A 101 -7.58 -1.28 23.72
C ARG A 101 -8.61 -0.31 23.15
N ALA A 102 -8.16 0.76 22.50
CA ALA A 102 -9.06 1.70 21.85
C ALA A 102 -9.84 1.03 20.70
N ILE A 103 -9.15 0.30 19.82
CA ILE A 103 -9.77 -0.46 18.72
C ILE A 103 -10.77 -1.49 19.25
N GLU A 104 -10.40 -2.31 20.24
CA GLU A 104 -11.29 -3.30 20.85
C GLU A 104 -12.55 -2.66 21.47
N SER A 105 -12.43 -1.43 21.98
CA SER A 105 -13.58 -0.71 22.56
C SER A 105 -14.50 -0.08 21.52
N ILE A 106 -13.94 0.43 20.42
CA ILE A 106 -14.66 1.19 19.39
C ILE A 106 -15.27 0.25 18.34
N LEU A 107 -14.50 -0.73 17.87
CA LEU A 107 -14.82 -1.50 16.67
C LEU A 107 -16.15 -2.29 16.81
N PRO A 108 -16.44 -2.96 17.94
CA PRO A 108 -17.73 -3.66 18.11
C PRO A 108 -18.93 -2.72 18.20
N ARG A 109 -18.72 -1.45 18.59
CA ARG A 109 -19.78 -0.45 18.75
C ARG A 109 -20.07 0.31 17.46
N ALA A 110 -19.07 0.42 16.59
CA ALA A 110 -19.18 1.20 15.37
C ALA A 110 -20.20 0.61 14.37
N SER A 111 -20.42 -0.71 14.38
CA SER A 111 -21.37 -1.39 13.46
C SER A 111 -21.13 -1.01 12.00
N ILE A 112 -19.88 -1.15 11.54
CA ILE A 112 -19.45 -0.72 10.20
C ILE A 112 -20.00 -1.68 9.15
N GLU A 113 -20.84 -1.19 8.24
CA GLU A 113 -21.32 -1.96 7.09
C GLU A 113 -20.29 -1.94 5.95
N LYS A 114 -19.78 -0.75 5.63
CA LYS A 114 -18.94 -0.55 4.44
C LYS A 114 -18.02 0.66 4.57
N ILE A 115 -16.78 0.51 4.10
CA ILE A 115 -15.82 1.62 4.01
C ILE A 115 -15.39 1.83 2.55
N ARG A 116 -15.76 2.97 1.95
CA ARG A 116 -15.36 3.36 0.59
C ARG A 116 -14.19 4.32 0.61
N THR A 117 -13.13 4.04 -0.14
CA THR A 117 -12.00 4.98 -0.31
C THR A 117 -12.38 6.06 -1.33
N GLN A 118 -12.14 7.33 -0.99
CA GLN A 118 -12.23 8.47 -1.90
C GLN A 118 -10.86 8.84 -2.45
N SER A 119 -9.85 8.89 -1.58
CA SER A 119 -8.47 9.16 -1.93
C SER A 119 -7.52 8.40 -1.01
N HIS A 120 -6.38 7.97 -1.54
CA HIS A 120 -5.27 7.42 -0.77
C HIS A 120 -3.98 7.84 -1.46
N VAL A 121 -3.29 8.82 -0.91
CA VAL A 121 -2.04 9.35 -1.46
C VAL A 121 -0.91 8.83 -0.60
N ILE A 122 0.03 8.10 -1.19
CA ILE A 122 1.17 7.51 -0.49
C ILE A 122 2.45 8.19 -1.00
N SER A 123 3.30 8.61 -0.07
CA SER A 123 4.64 9.11 -0.34
C SER A 123 5.65 8.22 0.39
N ILE A 124 6.65 7.72 -0.34
CA ILE A 124 7.67 6.81 0.21
C ILE A 124 9.03 7.45 0.06
N LYS A 125 9.81 7.41 1.14
CA LYS A 125 11.19 7.84 1.19
C LYS A 125 12.01 6.84 1.99
N ASP A 126 12.82 6.06 1.28
CA ASP A 126 13.69 5.03 1.86
C ASP A 126 12.91 4.03 2.73
N SER A 127 13.22 3.95 4.02
CA SER A 127 12.58 3.06 4.99
C SER A 127 11.38 3.69 5.71
N LYS A 128 10.87 4.83 5.22
CA LYS A 128 9.71 5.52 5.77
C LYS A 128 8.70 5.83 4.69
N ALA A 129 7.43 5.83 5.05
CA ALA A 129 6.37 6.28 4.17
C ALA A 129 5.33 7.07 4.97
N GLN A 130 4.59 7.91 4.27
CA GLN A 130 3.45 8.63 4.80
C GLN A 130 2.27 8.46 3.85
N SER A 131 1.06 8.43 4.38
CA SER A 131 -0.13 8.47 3.55
C SER A 131 -1.24 9.34 4.11
N GLU A 132 -1.99 9.93 3.20
CA GLU A 132 -3.24 10.62 3.49
C GLU A 132 -4.39 9.80 2.90
N LEU A 133 -5.32 9.40 3.77
CA LEU A 133 -6.46 8.58 3.43
C LEU A 133 -7.75 9.37 3.64
N LYS A 134 -8.61 9.39 2.64
CA LYS A 134 -9.99 9.90 2.73
C LYS A 134 -10.96 8.77 2.46
N VAL A 135 -11.84 8.48 3.41
CA VAL A 135 -12.84 7.41 3.32
C VAL A 135 -14.23 7.90 3.68
N VAL A 136 -15.22 7.21 3.14
CA VAL A 136 -16.61 7.28 3.57
C VAL A 136 -16.96 5.98 4.29
N VAL A 137 -17.28 6.09 5.57
CA VAL A 137 -17.72 4.99 6.41
C VAL A 137 -19.24 4.98 6.44
N HIS A 138 -19.84 3.85 6.11
CA HIS A 138 -21.27 3.58 6.22
C HIS A 138 -21.46 2.65 7.40
N LEU A 139 -22.22 3.12 8.38
CA LEU A 139 -22.62 2.34 9.55
C LEU A 139 -23.97 1.69 9.26
N ASN A 140 -24.15 0.47 9.76
CA ASN A 140 -25.39 -0.25 9.64
C ASN A 140 -26.47 0.48 10.43
N ASN A 141 -27.61 0.76 9.78
CA ASN A 141 -28.68 1.55 10.35
C ASN A 141 -29.96 0.72 10.33
N ASP A 142 -30.25 0.03 11.43
CA ASP A 142 -31.39 -0.88 11.55
C ASP A 142 -32.76 -0.16 11.49
N ASN A 143 -32.80 1.18 11.41
CA ASN A 143 -34.02 1.97 11.34
C ASN A 143 -34.15 2.77 10.02
N GLN A 144 -35.20 2.46 9.24
CA GLN A 144 -35.52 3.03 7.91
C GLN A 144 -35.79 4.55 7.87
N TYR A 145 -35.66 5.27 8.99
CA TYR A 145 -36.02 6.70 9.11
C TYR A 145 -34.84 7.67 9.24
N THR A 146 -33.58 7.22 9.12
CA THR A 146 -32.41 8.12 9.13
C THR A 146 -31.44 7.82 7.98
N GLY A 147 -31.89 8.03 6.74
CA GLY A 147 -31.07 7.86 5.53
C GLY A 147 -29.78 8.72 5.44
N ALA A 148 -29.56 9.62 6.40
CA ALA A 148 -28.36 10.47 6.51
C ALA A 148 -27.51 10.21 7.78
N GLY A 149 -27.98 9.38 8.73
CA GLY A 149 -27.39 9.29 10.07
C GLY A 149 -26.17 8.35 10.21
N GLY A 150 -25.93 7.48 9.23
CA GLY A 150 -24.90 6.45 9.28
C GLY A 150 -23.67 6.72 8.39
N LEU A 151 -23.56 7.91 7.80
CA LEU A 151 -22.51 8.19 6.82
C LEU A 151 -21.49 9.19 7.38
N PHE A 152 -20.23 8.76 7.49
CA PHE A 152 -19.13 9.55 8.04
C PHE A 152 -18.04 9.72 7.00
N PHE A 153 -17.60 10.96 6.77
CA PHE A 153 -16.40 11.26 6.00
C PHE A 153 -15.22 11.32 6.97
N VAL A 154 -14.22 10.47 6.79
CA VAL A 154 -13.07 10.39 7.69
C VAL A 154 -11.81 10.63 6.88
N GLU A 155 -10.99 11.56 7.35
CA GLU A 155 -9.64 11.78 6.85
C GLU A 155 -8.63 11.35 7.92
N MET A 156 -7.62 10.62 7.48
CA MET A 156 -6.58 10.05 8.34
C MET A 156 -5.21 10.26 7.72
N ALA A 157 -4.22 10.51 8.56
CA ALA A 157 -2.82 10.51 8.21
C ALA A 157 -2.13 9.30 8.84
N PHE A 158 -1.28 8.63 8.07
CA PHE A 158 -0.50 7.49 8.53
C PHE A 158 0.98 7.76 8.33
N GLU A 159 1.78 7.30 9.28
CA GLU A 159 3.21 7.14 9.11
C GLU A 159 3.54 5.64 9.15
N TYR A 160 4.41 5.22 8.23
CA TYR A 160 4.85 3.84 8.12
C TYR A 160 6.35 3.76 8.23
N GLU A 161 6.81 2.63 8.74
CA GLU A 161 8.21 2.27 8.77
C GLU A 161 8.44 0.89 8.18
N LYS A 162 9.61 0.73 7.57
CA LYS A 162 10.07 -0.54 7.05
C LYS A 162 10.99 -1.19 8.07
N ILE A 163 10.52 -2.28 8.67
CA ILE A 163 11.30 -3.12 9.58
C ILE A 163 11.73 -4.35 8.79
N GLU A 164 13.04 -4.50 8.60
CA GLU A 164 13.67 -5.49 7.72
C GLU A 164 13.20 -5.38 6.26
N LYS A 165 12.10 -6.07 5.92
CA LYS A 165 11.51 -6.14 4.57
C LYS A 165 9.99 -5.96 4.59
N GLN A 166 9.41 -5.67 5.74
CA GLN A 166 7.97 -5.52 5.92
C GLN A 166 7.65 -4.10 6.37
N TRP A 167 6.51 -3.62 5.89
CA TRP A 167 6.01 -2.29 6.22
C TRP A 167 4.97 -2.39 7.31
N PHE A 168 5.10 -1.52 8.31
CA PHE A 168 4.19 -1.43 9.45
C PHE A 168 3.75 0.02 9.65
N ILE A 169 2.55 0.19 10.20
CA ILE A 169 2.05 1.49 10.64
C ILE A 169 2.77 1.85 11.94
N GLN A 170 3.51 2.95 11.93
CA GLN A 170 4.21 3.51 13.09
C GLN A 170 3.35 4.54 13.83
N SER A 171 2.52 5.29 13.11
CA SER A 171 1.58 6.26 13.66
C SER A 171 0.32 6.33 12.79
N MET A 172 -0.81 6.66 13.42
CA MET A 172 -2.09 6.87 12.76
C MET A 172 -2.83 7.99 13.47
N ASP A 173 -3.14 9.07 12.75
CA ASP A 173 -3.86 10.21 13.26
C ASP A 173 -5.15 10.44 12.46
N ILE A 174 -6.24 10.71 13.17
CA ILE A 174 -7.44 11.28 12.55
C ILE A 174 -7.18 12.78 12.36
N THR A 175 -7.43 13.28 11.16
CA THR A 175 -7.22 14.69 10.82
C THR A 175 -8.55 15.42 10.64
N SER A 176 -9.61 14.72 10.23
CA SER A 176 -10.93 15.30 10.02
C SER A 176 -12.02 14.25 10.07
N ILE A 177 -13.17 14.62 10.64
CA ILE A 177 -14.43 13.86 10.56
C ILE A 177 -15.53 14.80 10.06
N ASN A 178 -16.30 14.36 9.06
CA ASN A 178 -17.37 15.13 8.42
C ASN A 178 -16.92 16.53 7.94
N ASN A 179 -15.68 16.61 7.44
CA ASN A 179 -15.02 17.83 6.99
C ASN A 179 -14.75 18.85 8.11
N GLN A 180 -14.81 18.42 9.38
CA GLN A 180 -14.40 19.22 10.53
C GLN A 180 -13.07 18.67 11.07
N PRO A 181 -12.06 19.55 11.29
CA PRO A 181 -10.81 19.14 11.90
C PRO A 181 -11.06 18.48 13.25
N MET A 182 -10.52 17.27 13.43
CA MET A 182 -10.74 16.45 14.63
C MET A 182 -9.50 15.57 14.84
N ASN A 183 -9.19 15.26 16.10
CA ASN A 183 -8.13 14.34 16.47
C ASN A 183 -8.66 13.19 17.35
N TRP A 184 -7.82 12.19 17.63
CA TRP A 184 -8.18 11.05 18.49
C TRP A 184 -8.68 11.45 19.88
N GLY A 185 -8.17 12.56 20.44
CA GLY A 185 -8.53 13.06 21.77
C GLY A 185 -9.96 13.58 21.83
N ASP A 186 -10.53 13.97 20.68
CA ASP A 186 -11.91 14.43 20.59
C ASP A 186 -12.92 13.26 20.48
N ILE A 187 -12.43 12.03 20.32
CA ILE A 187 -13.24 10.81 20.09
C ILE A 187 -13.38 9.97 21.38
N HIS A 188 -12.69 10.36 22.46
CA HIS A 188 -12.69 9.69 23.76
C HIS A 188 -13.89 10.04 24.65
#